data_AF-A0A5C7Q881-F1
#
_entry.id   AF-A0A5C7Q881-F1
#
_cell.length_a   1.000
_cell.length_b   1.000
_cell.length_c   1.000
_cell.angle_alpha   90.00
_cell.angle_beta   90.00
_cell.angle_gamma   90.00
#
_symmetry.space_group_name_H-M   'P 1'
#
loop_
_entity.id
_entity.type
_entity.pdbx_description
1 polymer ?
#
loop_
_entity_poly.entity_id
_entity_poly.type
_entity_poly.pdbx_seq_one_letter_code
_entity_poly.pdbx_strand_id
1 'polypeptide(L)'
;MNYREFLRRKTQQNVYAGFDPLWVPDCMFEFQRILTEWSIRKGRSVLIEDCGLGKTLQELVFAENCVRKTNRPALILTPLAVAAQTQREAEKFGIEAVVSRDGTPGKNITITNYESLHKFDSKDFECVVADEISCLKAFDGKRRKFVTRFMSKTPYRLGGTATAAPNDYIELGTISEAIGELTQSEMLGMFFLSSDKKRHSLFKEGDFWNRAKYFFRAHAEKAFWQWVCFWARAIRTPADMGIQDDRFILPELHEHLHVIPTTFRFPGELFVRVAATLQEQRVERKRSLKQRCEKVVELTAHNEPVIVWCQYNDEGDLLEKMIPGAVQVAGCNSDEEKAERLNGFATGQFRVLVTKPKIGAWGMNYQHCGHQTFFPSHSFEQVYQCIRRSLRFGRVGPVRCDIVATEGEAGVMANLQKKQRKADEMFTALVAEMHSALRVESPDRHVKEAELPKWLLSSKS
;
A
#
# COMPACT_ATOMS: atom_id res chain seq x y z
N MET A 1 -5.57 -32.71 -32.73
CA MET A 1 -5.45 -31.37 -32.11
C MET A 1 -5.45 -30.34 -33.23
N ASN A 2 -6.46 -29.46 -33.31
CA ASN A 2 -6.56 -28.51 -34.41
C ASN A 2 -5.81 -27.19 -34.11
N TYR A 3 -5.50 -26.39 -35.14
CA TYR A 3 -4.74 -25.14 -35.00
C TYR A 3 -5.44 -24.09 -34.11
N ARG A 4 -6.78 -24.03 -34.09
CA ARG A 4 -7.56 -23.18 -33.16
C ARG A 4 -7.43 -23.64 -31.71
N GLU A 5 -7.34 -24.95 -31.48
CA GLU A 5 -7.14 -25.57 -30.16
C GLU A 5 -5.72 -25.29 -29.64
N PHE A 6 -4.73 -25.33 -30.54
CA PHE A 6 -3.36 -24.89 -30.27
C PHE A 6 -3.27 -23.39 -29.96
N LEU A 7 -3.95 -22.55 -30.74
CA LEU A 7 -4.02 -21.11 -30.50
C LEU A 7 -4.77 -20.79 -29.20
N ARG A 8 -5.93 -21.41 -28.91
CA ARG A 8 -6.65 -21.27 -27.63
C ARG A 8 -5.79 -21.64 -26.43
N ARG A 9 -5.02 -22.72 -26.54
CA ARG A 9 -4.08 -23.15 -25.50
C ARG A 9 -2.86 -22.23 -25.36
N LYS A 10 -2.47 -21.51 -26.43
CA LYS A 10 -1.39 -20.50 -26.42
C LYS A 10 -1.88 -19.08 -26.11
N THR A 11 -3.18 -18.82 -26.21
CA THR A 11 -3.78 -17.62 -25.63
C THR A 11 -3.67 -17.82 -24.12
N GLN A 12 -3.27 -16.80 -23.36
CA GLN A 12 -3.23 -16.84 -21.89
C GLN A 12 -4.67 -16.86 -21.31
N GLN A 13 -5.50 -17.80 -21.78
CA GLN A 13 -6.92 -17.95 -21.46
C GLN A 13 -7.19 -18.96 -20.34
N ASN A 14 -6.17 -19.61 -19.75
CA ASN A 14 -6.29 -20.10 -18.38
C ASN A 14 -6.19 -18.90 -17.42
N VAL A 15 -7.19 -18.01 -17.53
CA VAL A 15 -7.30 -16.69 -16.89
C VAL A 15 -7.43 -16.81 -15.37
N TYR A 16 -7.83 -17.98 -14.87
CA TYR A 16 -8.16 -18.26 -13.49
C TYR A 16 -7.43 -19.53 -13.06
N ALA A 17 -6.33 -19.37 -12.33
CA ALA A 17 -5.53 -20.49 -11.78
C ALA A 17 -6.03 -20.93 -10.39
N GLY A 18 -7.12 -20.32 -9.93
CA GLY A 18 -7.78 -20.56 -8.65
C GLY A 18 -8.78 -21.70 -8.68
N PHE A 19 -9.85 -21.54 -7.91
CA PHE A 19 -10.95 -22.50 -7.79
C PHE A 19 -12.23 -21.78 -7.37
N ASP A 20 -13.37 -22.47 -7.37
CA ASP A 20 -14.62 -21.88 -6.85
C ASP A 20 -14.59 -21.76 -5.33
N PRO A 21 -15.02 -20.62 -4.75
CA PRO A 21 -15.07 -20.42 -3.31
C PRO A 21 -15.84 -21.55 -2.60
N LEU A 22 -15.20 -22.18 -1.61
CA LEU A 22 -15.78 -23.24 -0.80
C LEU A 22 -16.51 -22.67 0.43
N TRP A 23 -16.10 -21.49 0.88
CA TRP A 23 -16.69 -20.82 2.03
C TRP A 23 -16.53 -19.31 1.94
N VAL A 24 -17.60 -18.57 2.19
CA VAL A 24 -17.58 -17.10 2.29
C VAL A 24 -18.51 -16.71 3.44
N PRO A 25 -18.03 -15.96 4.46
CA PRO A 25 -18.85 -15.61 5.61
C PRO A 25 -19.90 -14.54 5.27
N ASP A 26 -21.08 -14.66 5.88
CA ASP A 26 -22.21 -13.74 5.64
C ASP A 26 -21.99 -12.32 6.17
N CYS A 27 -21.02 -12.14 7.07
CA CYS A 27 -20.64 -10.83 7.59
C CYS A 27 -19.89 -9.95 6.58
N MET A 28 -19.42 -10.51 5.46
CA MET A 28 -18.77 -9.73 4.42
C MET A 28 -19.76 -8.79 3.74
N PHE A 29 -19.34 -7.54 3.54
CA PHE A 29 -20.07 -6.63 2.68
C PHE A 29 -20.07 -7.14 1.24
N GLU A 30 -21.04 -6.72 0.44
CA GLU A 30 -21.23 -7.18 -0.93
C GLU A 30 -19.97 -6.99 -1.80
N PHE A 31 -19.33 -5.81 -1.73
CA PHE A 31 -18.09 -5.55 -2.48
C PHE A 31 -16.95 -6.47 -2.03
N GLN A 32 -16.81 -6.73 -0.73
CA GLN A 32 -15.77 -7.62 -0.18
C GLN A 32 -15.98 -9.05 -0.68
N ARG A 33 -17.24 -9.52 -0.70
CA ARG A 33 -17.60 -10.83 -1.24
C ARG A 33 -17.19 -10.93 -2.71
N ILE A 34 -17.60 -9.98 -3.55
CA ILE A 34 -17.28 -9.98 -4.99
C ILE A 34 -15.77 -10.00 -5.22
N LEU A 35 -15.02 -9.14 -4.54
CA LEU A 35 -13.56 -9.06 -4.68
C LEU A 35 -12.86 -10.33 -4.20
N THR A 36 -13.27 -10.85 -3.05
CA THR A 36 -12.70 -12.07 -2.47
C THR A 36 -12.96 -13.28 -3.36
N GLU A 37 -14.19 -13.46 -3.84
CA GLU A 37 -14.51 -14.55 -4.74
C GLU A 37 -13.75 -14.45 -6.07
N TRP A 38 -13.61 -13.24 -6.62
CA TRP A 38 -12.79 -13.00 -7.81
C TRP A 38 -11.33 -13.40 -7.56
N SER A 39 -10.76 -13.00 -6.42
CA SER A 39 -9.41 -13.36 -6.01
C SER A 39 -9.23 -14.87 -5.87
N ILE A 40 -10.18 -15.56 -5.21
CA ILE A 40 -10.14 -17.02 -5.03
C ILE A 40 -10.17 -17.73 -6.39
N ARG A 41 -11.08 -17.33 -7.30
CA ARG A 41 -11.12 -17.88 -8.66
C ARG A 41 -9.84 -17.57 -9.43
N LYS A 42 -9.26 -16.38 -9.25
CA LYS A 42 -8.03 -15.97 -9.94
C LYS A 42 -6.83 -16.78 -9.47
N GLY A 43 -6.77 -17.07 -8.18
CA GLY A 43 -5.68 -17.79 -7.51
C GLY A 43 -4.43 -16.94 -7.29
N ARG A 44 -4.11 -16.01 -8.19
CA ARG A 44 -3.00 -15.05 -8.08
C ARG A 44 -3.51 -13.65 -8.34
N SER A 45 -3.65 -12.84 -7.29
CA SER A 45 -4.25 -11.52 -7.43
C SER A 45 -3.79 -10.50 -6.40
N VAL A 46 -4.12 -9.24 -6.65
CA VAL A 46 -3.90 -8.13 -5.72
C VAL A 46 -5.17 -7.31 -5.55
N LEU A 47 -5.48 -7.00 -4.31
CA LEU A 47 -6.57 -6.11 -3.93
C LEU A 47 -5.98 -4.77 -3.47
N ILE A 48 -6.25 -3.73 -4.26
CA ILE A 48 -5.81 -2.35 -4.04
C ILE A 48 -7.00 -1.57 -3.49
N GLU A 49 -7.24 -1.71 -2.20
CA GLU A 49 -8.42 -1.18 -1.52
C GLU A 49 -8.00 -0.13 -0.51
N ASP A 50 -8.67 1.02 -0.46
CA ASP A 50 -8.34 2.07 0.50
C ASP A 50 -8.40 1.60 1.98
N CYS A 51 -7.76 2.34 2.88
CA CYS A 51 -7.67 1.98 4.29
C CYS A 51 -9.06 1.96 4.94
N GLY A 52 -9.34 0.89 5.69
CA GLY A 52 -10.61 0.74 6.42
C GLY A 52 -11.67 -0.11 5.71
N LEU A 53 -11.48 -0.51 4.45
CA LEU A 53 -12.44 -1.36 3.71
C LEU A 53 -12.48 -2.84 4.17
N GLY A 54 -11.78 -3.21 5.24
CA GLY A 54 -11.82 -4.57 5.81
C GLY A 54 -11.01 -5.61 5.03
N LYS A 55 -9.87 -5.24 4.44
CA LYS A 55 -8.95 -6.15 3.72
C LYS A 55 -8.56 -7.40 4.51
N THR A 56 -8.29 -7.26 5.80
CA THR A 56 -7.87 -8.38 6.66
C THR A 56 -8.87 -9.54 6.65
N LEU A 57 -10.17 -9.25 6.60
CA LEU A 57 -11.19 -10.30 6.48
C LEU A 57 -11.11 -11.01 5.11
N GLN A 58 -10.90 -10.26 4.02
CA GLN A 58 -10.75 -10.82 2.67
C GLN A 58 -9.51 -11.72 2.56
N GLU A 59 -8.40 -11.27 3.16
CA GLU A 59 -7.14 -12.02 3.24
C GLU A 59 -7.29 -13.34 4.02
N LEU A 60 -7.97 -13.29 5.17
CA LEU A 60 -8.26 -14.47 5.98
C LEU A 60 -9.19 -15.46 5.25
N VAL A 61 -10.24 -14.96 4.59
CA VAL A 61 -11.17 -15.80 3.82
C VAL A 61 -10.48 -16.44 2.62
N PHE A 62 -9.60 -15.72 1.93
CA PHE A 62 -8.79 -16.28 0.85
C PHE A 62 -7.88 -17.41 1.34
N ALA A 63 -7.15 -17.18 2.44
CA ALA A 63 -6.28 -18.18 3.04
C ALA A 63 -7.06 -19.44 3.50
N GLU A 64 -8.20 -19.23 4.17
CA GLU A 64 -9.09 -20.31 4.63
C GLU A 64 -9.62 -21.15 3.45
N ASN A 65 -10.02 -20.52 2.35
CA ASN A 65 -10.45 -21.24 1.15
C ASN A 65 -9.32 -22.10 0.57
N CYS A 66 -8.09 -21.60 0.57
CA CYS A 66 -6.93 -22.37 0.10
C CYS A 66 -6.67 -23.58 1.00
N VAL A 67 -6.73 -23.41 2.32
CA VAL A 67 -6.62 -24.51 3.29
C VAL A 67 -7.72 -25.54 3.05
N ARG A 68 -8.99 -25.13 2.95
CA ARG A 68 -10.13 -26.04 2.69
C ARG A 68 -9.99 -26.81 1.39
N LYS A 69 -9.47 -26.16 0.34
CA LYS A 69 -9.35 -26.77 -0.99
C LYS A 69 -8.22 -27.79 -1.06
N THR A 70 -7.11 -27.50 -0.38
CA THR A 70 -5.84 -28.22 -0.58
C THR A 70 -5.48 -29.11 0.60
N ASN A 71 -6.11 -28.88 1.75
CA ASN A 71 -5.77 -29.47 3.04
C ASN A 71 -4.28 -29.25 3.40
N ARG A 72 -3.73 -28.11 2.99
CA ARG A 72 -2.35 -27.70 3.25
C ARG A 72 -2.30 -26.32 3.91
N PRO A 73 -1.26 -26.02 4.72
CA PRO A 73 -1.16 -24.74 5.42
C PRO A 73 -1.09 -23.52 4.49
N ALA A 74 -1.59 -22.40 4.98
CA ALA A 74 -1.45 -21.08 4.36
C ALA A 74 -0.60 -20.15 5.24
N LEU A 75 0.12 -19.23 4.62
CA LEU A 75 0.95 -18.23 5.29
C LEU A 75 0.38 -16.83 5.03
N ILE A 76 0.19 -16.04 6.08
CA ILE A 76 -0.13 -14.61 5.99
C ILE A 76 1.09 -13.82 6.47
N LEU A 77 1.64 -13.01 5.56
CA LEU A 77 2.70 -12.05 5.82
C LEU A 77 2.08 -10.70 6.15
N THR A 78 2.53 -10.12 7.25
CA THR A 78 2.03 -8.83 7.75
C THR A 78 3.18 -7.89 8.06
N PRO A 79 2.94 -6.57 8.15
CA PRO A 79 3.89 -5.66 8.78
C PRO A 79 4.17 -6.06 10.23
N LEU A 80 5.35 -5.70 10.73
CA LEU A 80 5.92 -6.16 12.00
C LEU A 80 4.93 -6.27 13.19
N ALA A 81 4.13 -5.24 13.43
CA ALA A 81 3.24 -5.16 14.60
C ALA A 81 1.80 -5.64 14.33
N VAL A 82 1.48 -6.04 13.10
CA VAL A 82 0.11 -6.32 12.65
C VAL A 82 -0.30 -7.78 12.87
N ALA A 83 0.66 -8.70 12.95
CA ALA A 83 0.40 -10.13 13.12
C ALA A 83 -0.59 -10.46 14.25
N ALA A 84 -0.44 -9.82 15.42
CA ALA A 84 -1.33 -10.02 16.56
C ALA A 84 -2.75 -9.44 16.32
N GLN A 85 -2.85 -8.34 15.56
CA GLN A 85 -4.15 -7.78 15.16
C GLN A 85 -4.86 -8.72 14.18
N THR A 86 -4.14 -9.28 13.22
CA THR A 86 -4.69 -10.26 12.26
C THR A 86 -5.20 -11.51 12.96
N GLN A 87 -4.49 -12.01 13.99
CA GLN A 87 -4.96 -13.14 14.78
C GLN A 87 -6.27 -12.83 15.52
N ARG A 88 -6.37 -11.67 16.19
CA ARG A 88 -7.61 -11.25 16.86
C ARG A 88 -8.79 -11.14 15.88
N GLU A 89 -8.53 -10.66 14.67
CA GLU A 89 -9.56 -10.58 13.64
C GLU A 89 -9.97 -11.98 13.15
N ALA A 90 -9.03 -12.92 13.03
CA ALA A 90 -9.33 -14.32 12.71
C ALA A 90 -10.21 -14.98 13.78
N GLU A 91 -9.88 -14.81 15.06
CA GLU A 91 -10.66 -15.32 16.20
C GLU A 91 -12.10 -14.78 16.19
N LYS A 92 -12.27 -13.48 15.93
CA LYS A 92 -13.59 -12.82 15.81
C LYS A 92 -14.49 -13.45 14.74
N PHE A 93 -13.91 -13.96 13.65
CA PHE A 93 -14.64 -14.58 12.55
C PHE A 93 -14.60 -16.12 12.57
N GLY A 94 -14.07 -16.72 13.64
CA GLY A 94 -13.99 -18.18 13.81
C GLY A 94 -13.04 -18.86 12.83
N ILE A 95 -11.99 -18.16 12.38
CA ILE A 95 -10.95 -18.69 11.48
C ILE A 95 -9.73 -19.09 12.34
N GLU A 96 -9.30 -20.34 12.23
CA GLU A 96 -8.14 -20.86 12.98
C GLU A 96 -6.82 -20.36 12.37
N ALA A 97 -6.29 -19.27 12.94
CA ALA A 97 -5.00 -18.70 12.56
C ALA A 97 -4.10 -18.48 13.78
N VAL A 98 -2.80 -18.80 13.64
CA VAL A 98 -1.82 -18.73 14.73
C VAL A 98 -0.63 -17.87 14.32
N VAL A 99 -0.21 -16.97 15.21
CA VAL A 99 1.04 -16.21 15.02
C VAL A 99 2.24 -17.09 15.35
N SER A 100 3.17 -17.22 14.40
CA SER A 100 4.44 -17.93 14.59
C SER A 100 5.60 -16.95 14.57
N ARG A 101 6.48 -17.07 15.57
CA ARG A 101 7.69 -16.23 15.73
C ARG A 101 8.98 -17.04 15.64
N ASP A 102 8.90 -18.33 15.95
CA ASP A 102 10.01 -19.29 15.96
C ASP A 102 10.21 -19.98 14.60
N GLY A 103 9.27 -19.82 13.68
CA GLY A 103 9.31 -20.47 12.36
C GLY A 103 8.50 -21.77 12.30
N THR A 104 7.85 -22.18 13.38
CA THR A 104 7.01 -23.38 13.41
C THR A 104 5.69 -23.08 12.70
N PRO A 105 5.35 -23.77 11.58
CA PRO A 105 4.07 -23.57 10.90
C PRO A 105 2.90 -24.07 11.75
N GLY A 106 1.81 -23.30 11.77
CA GLY A 106 0.52 -23.76 12.30
C GLY A 106 -0.13 -24.80 11.38
N LYS A 107 -1.20 -25.45 11.88
CA LYS A 107 -1.92 -26.50 11.13
C LYS A 107 -2.66 -25.94 9.91
N ASN A 108 -3.34 -24.81 10.08
CA ASN A 108 -4.14 -24.16 9.04
C ASN A 108 -3.45 -22.88 8.57
N ILE A 109 -3.78 -21.75 9.18
CA ILE A 109 -3.24 -20.46 8.80
C ILE A 109 -2.12 -20.05 9.78
N THR A 110 -0.94 -19.81 9.25
CA THR A 110 0.20 -19.25 9.98
C THR A 110 0.32 -17.77 9.68
N ILE A 111 0.45 -16.93 10.71
CA ILE A 111 0.66 -15.49 10.56
C ILE A 111 2.09 -15.16 11.01
N THR A 112 2.84 -14.42 10.19
CA THR A 112 4.17 -13.93 10.54
C THR A 112 4.38 -12.52 9.97
N ASN A 113 5.47 -11.88 10.37
CA ASN A 113 5.95 -10.65 9.74
C ASN A 113 6.97 -10.93 8.62
N TYR A 114 7.17 -9.94 7.75
CA TYR A 114 8.16 -10.01 6.68
C TYR A 114 9.60 -10.21 7.17
N GLU A 115 9.94 -9.65 8.33
CA GLU A 115 11.25 -9.77 8.97
C GLU A 115 11.58 -11.23 9.29
N SER A 116 10.61 -11.99 9.79
CA SER A 116 10.75 -13.38 10.21
C SER A 116 10.53 -14.40 9.09
N LEU A 117 10.24 -13.97 7.86
CA LEU A 117 9.98 -14.87 6.73
C LEU A 117 11.16 -15.83 6.44
N HIS A 118 12.38 -15.42 6.77
CA HIS A 118 13.59 -16.24 6.59
C HIS A 118 13.62 -17.53 7.44
N LYS A 119 12.73 -17.66 8.43
CA LYS A 119 12.59 -18.83 9.30
C LYS A 119 11.71 -19.94 8.70
N PHE A 120 11.04 -19.66 7.58
CA PHE A 120 10.05 -20.56 6.96
C PHE A 120 10.55 -21.11 5.62
N ASP A 121 10.08 -22.29 5.22
CA ASP A 121 10.21 -22.79 3.85
C ASP A 121 8.89 -22.60 3.08
N SER A 122 9.01 -22.03 1.89
CA SER A 122 7.91 -21.93 0.91
C SER A 122 7.21 -23.26 0.60
N LYS A 123 7.88 -24.41 0.77
CA LYS A 123 7.31 -25.74 0.49
C LYS A 123 6.27 -26.17 1.51
N ASP A 124 6.29 -25.58 2.71
CA ASP A 124 5.36 -25.92 3.78
C ASP A 124 3.98 -25.31 3.55
N PHE A 125 3.87 -24.36 2.61
CA PHE A 125 2.66 -23.59 2.35
C PHE A 125 2.18 -23.74 0.92
N GLU A 126 0.87 -23.87 0.77
CA GLU A 126 0.20 -23.92 -0.55
C GLU A 126 -0.29 -22.52 -0.99
N CYS A 127 -0.46 -21.62 -0.02
CA CYS A 127 -0.96 -20.28 -0.20
C CYS A 127 -0.12 -19.27 0.58
N VAL A 128 0.20 -18.14 -0.04
CA VAL A 128 0.82 -16.99 0.65
C VAL A 128 -0.02 -15.73 0.41
N VAL A 129 -0.45 -15.11 1.50
CA VAL A 129 -1.11 -13.81 1.51
C VAL A 129 -0.15 -12.77 2.05
N ALA A 130 -0.08 -11.61 1.42
CA ALA A 130 0.81 -10.52 1.75
C ALA A 130 0.01 -9.25 2.03
N ASP A 131 -0.25 -8.98 3.31
CA ASP A 131 -0.85 -7.72 3.77
C ASP A 131 0.16 -6.58 3.63
N GLU A 132 -0.32 -5.44 3.13
CA GLU A 132 0.48 -4.25 2.84
C GLU A 132 1.70 -4.53 1.93
N ILE A 133 1.48 -5.24 0.82
CA ILE A 133 2.53 -5.67 -0.14
C ILE A 133 3.35 -4.50 -0.74
N SER A 134 2.81 -3.28 -0.70
CA SER A 134 3.50 -2.01 -1.02
C SER A 134 4.77 -1.80 -0.19
N CYS A 135 4.89 -2.40 1.00
CA CYS A 135 6.09 -2.28 1.85
C CYS A 135 7.35 -2.82 1.16
N LEU A 136 7.22 -3.70 0.16
CA LEU A 136 8.33 -4.28 -0.60
C LEU A 136 9.22 -3.20 -1.25
N LYS A 137 8.69 -2.03 -1.61
CA LYS A 137 9.49 -0.95 -2.20
C LYS A 137 10.47 -0.31 -1.22
N ALA A 138 10.16 -0.37 0.07
CA ALA A 138 11.00 0.18 1.14
C ALA A 138 12.08 -0.80 1.59
N PHE A 139 11.96 -2.09 1.22
CA PHE A 139 12.93 -3.11 1.58
C PHE A 139 14.22 -2.99 0.78
N ASP A 140 15.32 -3.44 1.38
CA ASP A 140 16.58 -3.57 0.67
C ASP A 140 16.47 -4.60 -0.48
N GLY A 141 17.43 -4.56 -1.40
CA GLY A 141 17.42 -5.43 -2.58
C GLY A 141 17.47 -6.93 -2.26
N LYS A 142 18.06 -7.34 -1.14
CA LYS A 142 18.18 -8.75 -0.75
C LYS A 142 16.86 -9.26 -0.17
N ARG A 143 16.26 -8.50 0.77
CA ARG A 143 14.98 -8.81 1.40
C ARG A 143 13.85 -8.82 0.39
N ARG A 144 13.75 -7.79 -0.46
CA ARG A 144 12.74 -7.74 -1.53
C ARG A 144 12.80 -8.97 -2.42
N LYS A 145 14.00 -9.32 -2.94
CA LYS A 145 14.19 -10.53 -3.77
C LYS A 145 13.83 -11.82 -3.03
N PHE A 146 14.15 -11.90 -1.74
CA PHE A 146 13.81 -13.07 -0.92
C PHE A 146 12.29 -13.24 -0.80
N VAL A 147 11.56 -12.19 -0.43
CA VAL A 147 10.09 -12.24 -0.31
C VAL A 147 9.44 -12.56 -1.65
N THR A 148 9.83 -11.87 -2.72
CA THR A 148 9.33 -12.13 -4.09
C THR A 148 9.56 -13.59 -4.50
N ARG A 149 10.75 -14.14 -4.25
CA ARG A 149 11.06 -15.54 -4.59
C ARG A 149 10.35 -16.55 -3.69
N PHE A 150 10.08 -16.19 -2.44
CA PHE A 150 9.31 -17.04 -1.53
C PHE A 150 7.87 -17.16 -2.03
N MET A 151 7.21 -16.02 -2.27
CA MET A 151 5.84 -15.97 -2.77
C MET A 151 5.74 -16.67 -4.13
N SER A 152 6.69 -16.42 -5.04
CA SER A 152 6.64 -16.95 -6.41
C SER A 152 6.75 -18.48 -6.54
N LYS A 153 6.98 -19.21 -5.44
CA LYS A 153 6.99 -20.67 -5.41
C LYS A 153 5.66 -21.31 -5.01
N THR A 154 4.73 -20.54 -4.45
CA THR A 154 3.44 -21.08 -3.95
C THR A 154 2.35 -20.95 -5.00
N PRO A 155 1.42 -21.92 -5.18
CA PRO A 155 0.41 -21.83 -6.24
C PRO A 155 -0.56 -20.65 -6.08
N TYR A 156 -1.04 -20.41 -4.86
CA TYR A 156 -2.03 -19.37 -4.54
C TYR A 156 -1.39 -18.17 -3.84
N ARG A 157 -1.67 -16.97 -4.34
CA ARG A 157 -1.04 -15.72 -3.88
C ARG A 157 -2.05 -14.59 -3.87
N LEU A 158 -2.09 -13.88 -2.75
CA LEU A 158 -2.89 -12.66 -2.62
C LEU A 158 -2.01 -11.54 -2.06
N GLY A 159 -2.06 -10.37 -2.67
CA GLY A 159 -1.49 -9.14 -2.11
C GLY A 159 -2.59 -8.16 -1.73
N GLY A 160 -2.51 -7.58 -0.53
CA GLY A 160 -3.35 -6.46 -0.10
C GLY A 160 -2.53 -5.17 -0.05
N THR A 161 -3.07 -4.06 -0.54
CA THR A 161 -2.46 -2.74 -0.33
C THR A 161 -3.51 -1.64 -0.35
N ALA A 162 -3.27 -0.55 0.39
CA ALA A 162 -4.05 0.68 0.29
C ALA A 162 -3.46 1.73 -0.66
N THR A 163 -2.22 1.55 -1.09
CA THR A 163 -1.47 2.57 -1.84
C THR A 163 -0.62 1.89 -2.90
N ALA A 164 -1.23 1.62 -4.04
CA ALA A 164 -0.46 1.64 -5.28
C ALA A 164 -0.50 3.08 -5.78
N ALA A 165 0.59 3.83 -5.62
CA ALA A 165 0.66 5.15 -6.23
C ALA A 165 0.60 4.93 -7.76
N PRO A 166 -0.37 5.49 -8.51
CA PRO A 166 -0.55 5.15 -9.93
C PRO A 166 0.64 5.59 -10.81
N ASN A 167 1.49 6.47 -10.26
CA ASN A 167 2.71 7.02 -10.87
C ASN A 167 3.96 6.24 -10.48
N ASP A 168 3.87 5.31 -9.53
CA ASP A 168 4.98 4.45 -9.13
C ASP A 168 4.87 3.12 -9.90
N TYR A 169 5.16 3.18 -11.20
CA TYR A 169 5.17 1.98 -12.07
C TYR A 169 6.18 0.93 -11.59
N ILE A 170 7.21 1.36 -10.84
CA ILE A 170 8.21 0.48 -10.24
C ILE A 170 7.59 -0.35 -9.10
N GLU A 171 6.74 0.25 -8.28
CA GLU A 171 5.95 -0.45 -7.27
C GLU A 171 5.03 -1.51 -7.90
N LEU A 172 4.25 -1.14 -8.93
CA LEU A 172 3.39 -2.09 -9.65
C LEU A 172 4.19 -3.25 -10.26
N GLY A 173 5.37 -2.98 -10.83
CA GLY A 173 6.26 -4.03 -11.33
C GLY A 173 6.79 -4.96 -10.24
N THR A 174 7.11 -4.42 -9.07
CA THR A 174 7.57 -5.21 -7.92
C THR A 174 6.46 -6.12 -7.39
N ILE A 175 5.24 -5.60 -7.29
CA ILE A 175 4.05 -6.33 -6.86
C ILE A 175 3.72 -7.45 -7.86
N SER A 176 3.70 -7.13 -9.16
CA SER A 176 3.51 -8.08 -10.26
C SER A 176 4.49 -9.26 -10.19
N GLU A 177 5.77 -8.97 -9.93
CA GLU A 177 6.79 -10.01 -9.81
C GLU A 177 6.55 -10.92 -8.59
N ALA A 178 6.09 -10.35 -7.46
CA ALA A 178 5.79 -11.11 -6.24
C ALA A 178 4.61 -12.07 -6.41
N ILE A 179 3.57 -11.66 -7.14
CA ILE A 179 2.45 -12.56 -7.48
C ILE A 179 2.79 -13.53 -8.63
N GLY A 180 3.91 -13.33 -9.32
CA GLY A 180 4.40 -14.17 -10.42
C GLY A 180 3.74 -13.92 -11.77
N GLU A 181 3.39 -12.66 -12.02
CA GLU A 181 3.07 -12.13 -13.35
C GLU A 181 4.39 -11.70 -14.03
N LEU A 182 4.40 -10.60 -14.80
CA LEU A 182 5.63 -10.10 -15.41
C LEU A 182 6.62 -9.63 -14.35
N THR A 183 7.91 -9.91 -14.57
CA THR A 183 8.97 -9.31 -13.76
C THR A 183 9.01 -7.80 -13.98
N GLN A 184 9.59 -7.07 -13.03
CA GLN A 184 9.74 -5.62 -13.16
C GLN A 184 10.49 -5.24 -14.46
N SER A 185 11.50 -6.04 -14.85
CA SER A 185 12.32 -5.76 -16.03
C SER A 185 11.55 -6.00 -17.33
N GLU A 186 10.75 -7.06 -17.40
CA GLU A 186 9.91 -7.37 -18.57
C GLU A 186 8.82 -6.33 -18.74
N MET A 187 8.14 -5.95 -17.65
CA MET A 187 7.12 -4.90 -17.64
C MET A 187 7.70 -3.58 -18.18
N LEU A 188 8.85 -3.14 -17.66
CA LEU A 188 9.51 -1.92 -18.14
C LEU A 188 9.91 -2.01 -19.61
N GLY A 189 10.38 -3.17 -20.07
CA GLY A 189 10.73 -3.41 -21.48
C GLY A 189 9.52 -3.37 -22.42
N MET A 190 8.38 -3.92 -21.98
CA MET A 190 7.15 -4.02 -22.75
C MET A 190 6.42 -2.68 -22.87
N PHE A 191 6.23 -1.97 -21.75
CA PHE A 191 5.32 -0.81 -21.74
C PHE A 191 6.04 0.55 -21.74
N PHE A 192 7.30 0.60 -21.31
CA PHE A 192 8.01 1.86 -21.07
C PHE A 192 9.24 2.06 -21.96
N LEU A 193 9.68 3.32 -22.06
CA LEU A 193 10.94 3.77 -22.63
C LEU A 193 11.77 4.45 -21.53
N SER A 194 13.05 4.09 -21.44
CA SER A 194 13.99 4.77 -20.53
C SER A 194 14.33 6.17 -21.03
N SER A 195 14.42 7.13 -20.12
CA SER A 195 14.90 8.50 -20.37
C SER A 195 16.29 8.52 -21.01
N ASP A 196 17.15 7.56 -20.67
CA ASP A 196 18.53 7.46 -21.17
C ASP A 196 18.60 7.13 -22.67
N LYS A 197 17.51 6.66 -23.27
CA LYS A 197 17.42 6.29 -24.70
C LYS A 197 16.74 7.35 -25.57
N LYS A 198 16.30 8.49 -25.03
CA LYS A 198 15.68 9.55 -25.84
C LYS A 198 16.75 10.53 -26.36
N ARG A 199 16.88 10.63 -27.69
CA ARG A 199 17.45 11.80 -28.36
C ARG A 199 16.50 13.00 -28.13
N HIS A 200 17.10 14.18 -27.95
CA HIS A 200 16.58 15.46 -27.47
C HIS A 200 15.25 16.07 -28.03
N SER A 201 14.41 15.39 -28.83
CA SER A 201 13.44 16.07 -29.71
C SER A 201 11.94 15.89 -29.41
N LEU A 202 11.53 15.28 -28.30
CA LEU A 202 10.11 15.04 -27.99
C LEU A 202 9.73 15.43 -26.57
N PHE A 203 9.87 16.72 -26.24
CA PHE A 203 9.23 17.29 -25.06
C PHE A 203 8.01 18.10 -25.50
N LYS A 204 6.82 17.75 -25.00
CA LYS A 204 5.73 18.72 -24.85
C LYS A 204 6.08 19.62 -23.66
N GLU A 205 5.83 20.92 -23.77
CA GLU A 205 5.93 21.84 -22.62
C GLU A 205 5.07 21.32 -21.46
N GLY A 206 5.71 20.96 -20.35
CA GLY A 206 5.08 20.39 -19.15
C GLY A 206 5.72 19.11 -18.60
N ASP A 207 6.43 18.35 -19.45
CA ASP A 207 7.02 17.04 -19.08
C ASP A 207 8.30 17.13 -18.23
N PHE A 208 8.82 18.33 -18.00
CA PHE A 208 10.12 18.56 -17.36
C PHE A 208 10.15 18.26 -15.85
N TRP A 209 8.99 18.06 -15.22
CA TRP A 209 8.88 17.96 -13.76
C TRP A 209 8.75 16.55 -13.19
N ASN A 210 8.73 15.52 -14.05
CA ASN A 210 8.87 14.15 -13.60
C ASN A 210 10.32 13.71 -13.78
N ARG A 211 11.03 13.49 -12.67
CA ARG A 211 12.20 12.59 -12.60
C ARG A 211 11.80 11.13 -12.91
N ALA A 212 10.80 10.90 -13.76
CA ALA A 212 10.42 9.58 -14.19
C ALA A 212 11.48 9.13 -15.20
N LYS A 213 12.34 8.19 -14.77
CA LYS A 213 13.27 7.49 -15.66
C LYS A 213 12.55 6.73 -16.79
N TYR A 214 11.22 6.60 -16.74
CA TYR A 214 10.41 5.78 -17.62
C TYR A 214 9.16 6.52 -18.08
N PHE A 215 8.90 6.47 -19.39
CA PHE A 215 7.69 7.02 -20.03
C PHE A 215 6.95 5.93 -20.78
N PHE A 216 5.63 6.00 -20.85
CA PHE A 216 4.85 5.07 -21.68
C PHE A 216 5.29 5.14 -23.15
N ARG A 217 5.31 3.99 -23.82
CA ARG A 217 5.29 3.95 -25.28
C ARG A 217 3.92 4.44 -25.75
N ALA A 218 3.86 5.13 -26.89
CA ALA A 218 2.66 5.82 -27.37
C ALA A 218 1.38 4.95 -27.45
N HIS A 219 1.50 3.63 -27.64
CA HIS A 219 0.39 2.69 -27.73
C HIS A 219 0.24 1.77 -26.51
N ALA A 220 1.13 1.89 -25.51
CA ALA A 220 1.26 0.89 -24.46
C ALA A 220 0.44 1.19 -23.21
N GLU A 221 -0.02 2.42 -23.00
CA GLU A 221 -0.72 2.83 -21.79
C GLU A 221 -2.01 2.02 -21.56
N LYS A 222 -2.88 1.92 -22.57
CA LYS A 222 -4.10 1.11 -22.48
C LYS A 222 -3.80 -0.37 -22.23
N ALA A 223 -2.81 -0.93 -22.93
CA ALA A 223 -2.42 -2.32 -22.76
C ALA A 223 -1.82 -2.59 -21.37
N PHE A 224 -1.07 -1.63 -20.82
CA PHE A 224 -0.55 -1.69 -19.47
C PHE A 224 -1.67 -1.74 -18.44
N TRP A 225 -2.67 -0.85 -18.54
CA TRP A 225 -3.80 -0.88 -17.61
C TRP A 225 -4.65 -2.13 -17.73
N GLN A 226 -4.90 -2.62 -18.95
CA GLN A 226 -5.58 -3.90 -19.17
C GLN A 226 -4.80 -5.06 -18.51
N TRP A 227 -3.47 -5.05 -18.63
CA TRP A 227 -2.62 -6.03 -17.97
C TRP A 227 -2.66 -5.90 -16.44
N VAL A 228 -2.62 -4.69 -15.87
CA VAL A 228 -2.80 -4.50 -14.41
C VAL A 228 -4.18 -5.01 -13.96
N CYS A 229 -5.25 -4.73 -14.71
CA CYS A 229 -6.60 -5.22 -14.42
C CYS A 229 -6.77 -6.73 -14.52
N PHE A 230 -5.83 -7.41 -15.17
CA PHE A 230 -5.88 -8.86 -15.29
C PHE A 230 -5.57 -9.53 -13.94
N TRP A 231 -4.69 -8.93 -13.13
CA TRP A 231 -4.22 -9.49 -11.86
C TRP A 231 -4.55 -8.64 -10.64
N ALA A 232 -4.96 -7.38 -10.80
CA ALA A 232 -5.37 -6.50 -9.71
C ALA A 232 -6.80 -5.97 -9.86
N ARG A 233 -7.42 -5.69 -8.71
CA ARG A 233 -8.64 -4.87 -8.59
C ARG A 233 -8.38 -3.72 -7.64
N ALA A 234 -8.84 -2.52 -8.02
CA ALA A 234 -8.70 -1.33 -7.18
C ALA A 234 -10.06 -0.68 -6.93
N ILE A 235 -10.32 -0.32 -5.68
CA ILE A 235 -11.50 0.46 -5.26
C ILE A 235 -11.13 1.44 -4.14
N ARG A 236 -11.73 2.63 -4.14
CA ARG A 236 -11.67 3.60 -3.04
C ARG A 236 -12.85 3.46 -2.10
N THR A 237 -14.03 3.25 -2.69
CA THR A 237 -15.29 3.11 -1.97
C THR A 237 -16.16 2.04 -2.65
N PRO A 238 -17.14 1.47 -1.95
CA PRO A 238 -18.11 0.57 -2.57
C PRO A 238 -18.86 1.21 -3.76
N ALA A 239 -19.02 2.54 -3.77
CA ALA A 239 -19.66 3.28 -4.85
C ALA A 239 -18.95 3.13 -6.20
N ASP A 240 -17.64 2.87 -6.21
CA ASP A 240 -16.90 2.59 -7.46
C ASP A 240 -17.46 1.36 -8.18
N MET A 241 -17.97 0.38 -7.43
CA MET A 241 -18.63 -0.82 -7.96
C MET A 241 -20.14 -0.66 -8.16
N GLY A 242 -20.69 0.54 -7.93
CA GLY A 242 -22.14 0.79 -7.96
C GLY A 242 -22.89 0.26 -6.74
N ILE A 243 -22.19 0.01 -5.63
CA ILE A 243 -22.76 -0.49 -4.37
C ILE A 243 -22.94 0.68 -3.39
N GLN A 244 -24.02 0.67 -2.61
CA GLN A 244 -24.29 1.71 -1.61
C GLN A 244 -23.17 1.78 -0.55
N ASP A 245 -22.76 3.00 -0.20
CA ASP A 245 -21.59 3.29 0.62
C ASP A 245 -21.89 4.10 1.89
N ASP A 246 -23.16 4.15 2.34
CA ASP A 246 -23.59 4.90 3.53
C ASP A 246 -22.78 4.60 4.81
N ARG A 247 -22.27 3.37 4.93
CA ARG A 247 -21.42 2.92 6.05
C ARG A 247 -19.93 3.26 5.88
N PHE A 248 -19.57 3.83 4.74
CA PHE A 248 -18.21 4.15 4.30
C PHE A 248 -18.05 5.66 4.10
N ILE A 249 -18.64 6.44 5.01
CA ILE A 249 -18.42 7.89 5.10
C ILE A 249 -17.32 8.13 6.12
N LEU A 250 -16.29 8.86 5.71
CA LEU A 250 -15.19 9.25 6.62
C LEU A 250 -15.63 10.42 7.50
N PRO A 251 -15.25 10.43 8.79
CA PRO A 251 -15.51 11.60 9.63
C PRO A 251 -14.67 12.80 9.18
N GLU A 252 -15.02 13.99 9.68
CA GLU A 252 -14.29 15.20 9.34
C GLU A 252 -12.81 15.13 9.75
N LEU A 253 -11.95 15.64 8.87
CA LEU A 253 -10.53 15.82 9.11
C LEU A 253 -10.26 17.32 9.28
N HIS A 254 -9.76 17.72 10.45
CA HIS A 254 -9.38 19.09 10.76
C HIS A 254 -7.85 19.21 10.71
N GLU A 255 -7.33 19.84 9.66
CA GLU A 255 -5.89 20.08 9.48
C GLU A 255 -5.52 21.49 9.96
N HIS A 256 -4.59 21.58 10.92
CA HIS A 256 -4.09 22.84 11.46
C HIS A 256 -2.59 22.98 11.20
N LEU A 257 -2.20 24.02 10.46
CA LEU A 257 -0.79 24.35 10.26
C LEU A 257 -0.33 25.34 11.33
N HIS A 258 0.60 24.93 12.17
CA HIS A 258 1.28 25.77 13.16
C HIS A 258 2.65 26.15 12.62
N VAL A 259 2.79 27.40 12.20
CA VAL A 259 4.06 27.94 11.71
C VAL A 259 4.81 28.59 12.87
N ILE A 260 5.99 28.08 13.18
CA ILE A 260 6.88 28.67 14.18
C ILE A 260 7.77 29.70 13.48
N PRO A 261 7.78 30.96 13.97
CA PRO A 261 8.60 32.00 13.37
C PRO A 261 10.07 31.67 13.55
N THR A 262 10.81 31.87 12.48
CA THR A 262 12.24 31.57 12.48
C THR A 262 12.97 32.69 13.23
N THR A 263 13.61 32.37 14.36
CA THR A 263 14.37 33.38 15.14
C THR A 263 15.88 33.33 14.90
N PHE A 264 16.36 32.36 14.13
CA PHE A 264 17.79 32.15 13.92
C PHE A 264 18.30 32.86 12.66
N ARG A 265 19.55 33.33 12.71
CA ARG A 265 20.28 33.90 11.58
C ARG A 265 21.24 32.87 11.00
N PHE A 266 21.36 32.83 9.68
CA PHE A 266 22.38 32.00 9.04
C PHE A 266 23.78 32.58 9.34
N PRO A 267 24.83 31.74 9.42
CA PRO A 267 26.18 32.23 9.67
C PRO A 267 26.60 33.29 8.64
N GLY A 268 27.00 34.47 9.11
CA GLY A 268 27.38 35.60 8.25
C GLY A 268 26.25 36.56 7.86
N GLU A 269 25.00 36.32 8.30
CA GLU A 269 23.85 37.16 7.96
C GLU A 269 23.35 37.99 9.15
N LEU A 270 22.97 39.26 8.88
CA LEU A 270 22.48 40.21 9.88
C LEU A 270 20.97 40.11 10.13
N PHE A 271 20.22 39.64 9.14
CA PHE A 271 18.76 39.55 9.19
C PHE A 271 18.32 38.09 9.14
N VAL A 272 17.17 37.82 9.76
CA VAL A 272 16.49 36.53 9.61
C VAL A 272 15.92 36.46 8.19
N ARG A 273 16.13 35.33 7.52
CA ARG A 273 15.46 35.02 6.26
C ARG A 273 14.97 33.57 6.27
N VAL A 274 13.97 33.31 5.44
CA VAL A 274 13.41 31.99 5.20
C VAL A 274 14.42 31.12 4.44
N ALA A 275 14.58 29.85 4.82
CA ALA A 275 15.43 28.93 4.06
C ALA A 275 14.86 28.68 2.66
N ALA A 276 15.70 28.89 1.65
CA ALA A 276 15.36 28.64 0.25
C ALA A 276 15.91 27.29 -0.24
N THR A 277 17.08 26.88 0.26
CA THR A 277 17.76 25.66 -0.20
C THR A 277 17.55 24.47 0.74
N LEU A 278 17.72 23.24 0.24
CA LEU A 278 17.63 22.02 1.06
C LEU A 278 18.67 21.97 2.20
N GLN A 279 19.84 22.57 2.01
CA GLN A 279 20.87 22.65 3.04
C GLN A 279 20.46 23.62 4.14
N GLU A 280 19.96 24.80 3.76
CA GLU A 280 19.43 25.80 4.69
C GLU A 280 18.26 25.25 5.50
N GLN A 281 17.32 24.56 4.85
CA GLN A 281 16.17 23.92 5.51
C GLN A 281 16.61 22.88 6.55
N ARG A 282 17.67 22.12 6.29
CA ARG A 282 18.22 21.16 7.27
C ARG A 282 18.84 21.87 8.48
N VAL A 283 19.54 22.98 8.28
CA VAL A 283 20.12 23.78 9.37
C VAL A 283 19.02 24.43 10.20
N GLU A 284 18.02 25.02 9.54
CA GLU A 284 16.80 25.57 10.14
C GLU A 284 16.09 24.56 11.03
N ARG A 285 15.87 23.35 10.49
CA ARG A 285 15.17 22.28 11.20
C ARG A 285 15.90 21.83 12.47
N LYS A 286 17.24 21.76 12.43
CA LYS A 286 18.06 21.42 13.59
C LYS A 286 18.00 22.50 14.67
N ARG A 287 18.06 23.78 14.28
CA ARG A 287 18.04 24.90 15.23
C ARG A 287 16.66 25.14 15.84
N SER A 288 15.60 24.92 15.07
CA SER A 288 14.20 25.04 15.52
C SER A 288 13.67 23.83 16.29
N LEU A 289 14.48 22.76 16.44
CA LEU A 289 14.06 21.49 17.01
C LEU A 289 13.37 21.66 18.38
N LYS A 290 13.96 22.44 19.29
CA LYS A 290 13.40 22.65 20.63
C LYS A 290 12.05 23.35 20.59
N GLN A 291 11.95 24.46 19.86
CA GLN A 291 10.72 25.26 19.73
C GLN A 291 9.59 24.44 19.10
N ARG A 292 9.91 23.63 18.08
CA ARG A 292 8.97 22.70 17.45
C ARG A 292 8.47 21.65 18.42
N CYS A 293 9.35 21.06 19.23
CA CYS A 293 8.95 20.09 20.25
C CYS A 293 8.13 20.73 21.37
N GLU A 294 8.49 21.94 21.83
CA GLU A 294 7.71 22.72 22.82
C GLU A 294 6.28 22.98 22.32
N LYS A 295 6.09 23.30 21.03
CA LYS A 295 4.76 23.47 20.45
C LYS A 295 3.96 22.17 20.41
N VAL A 296 4.59 21.04 20.09
CA VAL A 296 3.93 19.72 20.14
C VAL A 296 3.51 19.38 21.56
N VAL A 297 4.35 19.67 22.57
CA VAL A 297 4.02 19.44 23.98
C VAL A 297 2.79 20.27 24.39
N GLU A 298 2.72 21.54 23.99
CA GLU A 298 1.55 22.40 24.20
C GLU A 298 0.28 21.81 23.57
N LEU A 299 0.36 21.37 22.30
CA LEU A 299 -0.78 20.81 21.58
C LEU A 299 -1.26 19.49 22.20
N THR A 300 -0.35 18.71 22.78
CA THR A 300 -0.64 17.39 23.39
C THR A 300 -0.96 17.46 24.89
N ALA A 301 -1.13 18.67 25.44
CA ALA A 301 -1.44 18.93 26.85
C ALA A 301 -2.92 18.67 27.21
N HIS A 302 -3.42 17.48 26.89
CA HIS A 302 -4.76 17.01 27.22
C HIS A 302 -4.76 15.49 27.47
N ASN A 303 -5.87 14.95 27.99
CA ASN A 303 -5.93 13.55 28.46
C ASN A 303 -6.33 12.54 27.38
N GLU A 304 -6.44 12.93 26.12
CA GLU A 304 -6.82 12.01 25.04
C GLU A 304 -5.58 11.33 24.44
N PRO A 305 -5.74 10.15 23.81
CA PRO A 305 -4.66 9.49 23.09
C PRO A 305 -4.14 10.35 21.93
N VAL A 306 -2.81 10.44 21.80
CA VAL A 306 -2.15 11.23 20.74
C VAL A 306 -1.01 10.44 20.10
N ILE A 307 -0.90 10.54 18.77
CA ILE A 307 0.26 10.06 18.03
C ILE A 307 1.11 11.26 17.58
N VAL A 308 2.40 11.20 17.87
CA VAL A 308 3.38 12.21 17.47
C VAL A 308 4.32 11.61 16.42
N TRP A 309 4.19 12.09 15.19
CA TRP A 309 4.97 11.63 14.05
C TRP A 309 6.24 12.45 13.87
N CYS A 310 7.37 11.92 14.36
CA CYS A 310 8.68 12.54 14.24
C CYS A 310 9.43 12.09 12.97
N GLN A 311 10.45 12.84 12.55
CA GLN A 311 11.29 12.50 11.40
C GLN A 311 12.69 12.06 11.86
N TYR A 312 13.26 12.76 12.84
CA TYR A 312 14.62 12.54 13.34
C TYR A 312 14.62 11.82 14.69
N ASN A 313 15.75 11.19 15.03
CA ASN A 313 15.91 10.56 16.35
C ASN A 313 15.87 11.62 17.45
N ASP A 314 16.65 12.68 17.30
CA ASP A 314 16.73 13.79 18.25
C ASP A 314 15.36 14.41 18.58
N GLU A 315 14.44 14.46 17.61
CA GLU A 315 13.06 14.90 17.84
C GLU A 315 12.30 13.90 18.72
N GLY A 316 12.37 12.62 18.37
CA GLY A 316 11.71 11.56 19.13
C GLY A 316 12.22 11.50 20.57
N ASP A 317 13.54 11.53 20.75
CA ASP A 317 14.19 11.42 22.06
C ASP A 317 13.88 12.64 22.94
N LEU A 318 13.74 13.83 22.34
CA LEU A 318 13.34 15.03 23.07
C LEU A 318 11.86 15.00 23.44
N LEU A 319 10.99 14.58 22.53
CA LEU A 319 9.55 14.48 22.77
C LEU A 319 9.20 13.42 23.83
N GLU A 320 9.88 12.28 23.83
CA GLU A 320 9.71 11.25 24.87
C GLU A 320 10.05 11.80 26.26
N LYS A 321 11.08 12.65 26.37
CA LYS A 321 11.46 13.29 27.63
C LYS A 321 10.51 14.41 28.05
N MET A 322 10.00 15.18 27.09
CA MET A 322 9.19 16.37 27.37
C MET A 322 7.71 16.05 27.63
N ILE A 323 7.17 15.00 27.01
CA ILE A 323 5.75 14.64 27.13
C ILE A 323 5.58 13.56 28.21
N PRO A 324 4.87 13.85 29.31
CA PRO A 324 4.64 12.87 30.36
C PRO A 324 3.87 11.65 29.86
N GLY A 325 4.42 10.46 30.13
CA GLY A 325 3.83 9.18 29.74
C GLY A 325 3.92 8.87 28.24
N ALA A 326 4.76 9.58 27.50
CA ALA A 326 5.07 9.23 26.12
C ALA A 326 5.95 7.99 26.04
N VAL A 327 5.65 7.13 25.07
CA VAL A 327 6.45 5.95 24.75
C VAL A 327 6.94 6.09 23.32
N GLN A 328 8.26 6.08 23.13
CA GLN A 328 8.85 6.16 21.80
C GLN A 328 8.98 4.78 21.15
N VAL A 329 8.75 4.71 19.84
CA VAL A 329 9.13 3.56 19.01
C VAL A 329 10.18 4.03 18.02
N ALA A 330 11.43 3.68 18.31
CA ALA A 330 12.61 4.08 17.57
C ALA A 330 13.16 2.92 16.71
N GLY A 331 13.99 3.27 15.72
CA GLY A 331 14.58 2.26 14.82
C GLY A 331 15.55 1.30 15.51
N CYS A 332 16.19 1.73 16.60
CA CYS A 332 17.14 0.95 17.40
C CYS A 332 16.46 -0.11 18.29
N ASN A 333 15.15 0.00 18.54
CA ASN A 333 14.42 -1.01 19.28
C ASN A 333 14.44 -2.34 18.54
N SER A 334 14.43 -3.44 19.28
CA SER A 334 14.24 -4.78 18.69
C SER A 334 12.88 -4.85 17.99
N ASP A 335 12.73 -5.82 17.10
CA ASP A 335 11.48 -6.00 16.36
C ASP A 335 10.34 -6.40 17.32
N GLU A 336 10.66 -7.14 18.38
CA GLU A 336 9.76 -7.49 19.48
C GLU A 336 9.32 -6.24 20.26
N GLU A 337 10.27 -5.38 20.68
CA GLU A 337 9.97 -4.14 21.41
C GLU A 337 9.09 -3.18 20.59
N LYS A 338 9.39 -3.05 19.29
CA LYS A 338 8.57 -2.23 18.38
C LYS A 338 7.14 -2.75 18.32
N ALA A 339 6.98 -4.07 18.14
CA ALA A 339 5.66 -4.68 18.06
C ALA A 339 4.89 -4.54 19.38
N GLU A 340 5.55 -4.72 20.52
CA GLU A 340 4.96 -4.57 21.85
C GLU A 340 4.47 -3.15 22.09
N ARG A 341 5.32 -2.13 21.88
CA ARG A 341 4.95 -0.72 22.07
C ARG A 341 3.83 -0.28 21.13
N LEU A 342 3.90 -0.65 19.84
CA LEU A 342 2.84 -0.31 18.87
C LEU A 342 1.49 -0.95 19.26
N ASN A 343 1.50 -2.21 19.70
CA ASN A 343 0.27 -2.87 20.20
C ASN A 343 -0.19 -2.29 21.55
N GLY A 344 0.74 -1.88 22.41
CA GLY A 344 0.43 -1.22 23.69
C GLY A 344 -0.35 0.08 23.48
N PHE A 345 0.05 0.90 22.50
CA PHE A 345 -0.75 2.07 22.10
C PHE A 345 -2.12 1.67 21.55
N ALA A 346 -2.19 0.68 20.64
CA ALA A 346 -3.44 0.21 20.05
C ALA A 346 -4.48 -0.24 21.09
N THR A 347 -4.01 -0.82 22.19
CA THR A 347 -4.83 -1.33 23.30
C THR A 347 -5.04 -0.33 24.44
N GLY A 348 -4.46 0.88 24.33
CA GLY A 348 -4.65 1.94 25.32
C GLY A 348 -3.80 1.81 26.58
N GLN A 349 -2.69 1.06 26.55
CA GLN A 349 -1.76 0.93 27.69
C GLN A 349 -1.07 2.26 28.05
N PHE A 350 -0.91 3.15 27.07
CA PHE A 350 -0.34 4.48 27.28
C PHE A 350 -0.97 5.50 26.33
N ARG A 351 -0.91 6.77 26.75
CA ARG A 351 -1.62 7.88 26.09
C ARG A 351 -0.90 8.41 24.85
N VAL A 352 0.43 8.48 24.85
CA VAL A 352 1.17 9.15 23.78
C VAL A 352 2.17 8.21 23.14
N LEU A 353 2.03 8.03 21.82
CA LEU A 353 2.98 7.30 20.98
C LEU A 353 3.84 8.28 20.21
N VAL A 354 5.16 8.21 20.39
CA VAL A 354 6.14 8.98 19.59
C VAL A 354 6.80 8.03 18.61
N THR A 355 6.59 8.20 17.31
CA THR A 355 7.21 7.30 16.33
C THR A 355 7.44 7.95 14.98
N LYS A 356 8.21 7.29 14.13
CA LYS A 356 8.44 7.72 12.76
C LYS A 356 7.40 7.09 11.83
N PRO A 357 6.91 7.82 10.82
CA PRO A 357 6.02 7.24 9.80
C PRO A 357 6.56 5.95 9.18
N LYS A 358 7.87 5.87 8.94
CA LYS A 358 8.51 4.65 8.37
C LYS A 358 8.35 3.39 9.22
N ILE A 359 8.08 3.52 10.52
CA ILE A 359 7.96 2.41 11.46
C ILE A 359 6.49 2.15 11.78
N GLY A 360 5.78 3.18 12.28
CA GLY A 360 4.43 3.03 12.82
C GLY A 360 3.28 3.18 11.82
N ALA A 361 3.54 3.57 10.56
CA ALA A 361 2.46 3.85 9.61
C ALA A 361 1.88 2.61 8.92
N TRP A 362 2.38 1.39 9.18
CA TRP A 362 2.00 0.19 8.43
C TRP A 362 0.98 -0.68 9.19
N GLY A 363 -0.21 -0.86 8.62
CA GLY A 363 -1.29 -1.77 9.03
C GLY A 363 -1.99 -1.53 10.39
N MET A 364 -1.39 -0.79 11.33
CA MET A 364 -1.94 -0.61 12.69
C MET A 364 -3.32 0.09 12.71
N ASN A 365 -4.25 -0.41 13.53
CA ASN A 365 -5.52 0.28 13.77
C ASN A 365 -5.44 1.19 15.00
N TYR A 366 -5.51 2.51 14.79
CA TYR A 366 -5.53 3.53 15.85
C TYR A 366 -6.79 4.39 15.81
N GLN A 367 -7.93 3.80 15.43
CA GLN A 367 -9.23 4.48 15.38
C GLN A 367 -9.65 5.12 16.72
N HIS A 368 -9.13 4.65 17.85
CA HIS A 368 -9.39 5.25 19.15
C HIS A 368 -8.68 6.62 19.33
N CYS A 369 -7.62 6.89 18.57
CA CYS A 369 -6.81 8.10 18.67
C CYS A 369 -7.32 9.17 17.70
N GLY A 370 -7.83 10.28 18.23
CA GLY A 370 -8.37 11.38 17.43
C GLY A 370 -7.43 12.50 17.07
N HIS A 371 -6.26 12.55 17.70
CA HIS A 371 -5.31 13.64 17.55
C HIS A 371 -3.97 13.10 17.07
N GLN A 372 -3.46 13.67 15.98
CA GLN A 372 -2.13 13.38 15.46
C GLN A 372 -1.32 14.68 15.29
N THR A 373 -0.04 14.65 15.62
CA THR A 373 0.89 15.75 15.36
C THR A 373 1.98 15.34 14.38
N PHE A 374 2.37 16.24 13.50
CA PHE A 374 3.31 15.97 12.41
C PHE A 374 4.42 17.01 12.33
N PHE A 375 5.65 16.54 12.11
CA PHE A 375 6.68 17.37 11.49
C PHE A 375 6.68 17.17 9.96
N PRO A 376 6.82 18.26 9.17
CA PRO A 376 6.79 18.22 7.71
C PRO A 376 7.75 17.18 7.10
N SER A 377 7.18 16.29 6.29
CA SER A 377 7.92 15.30 5.48
C SER A 377 7.85 15.67 4.00
N HIS A 378 8.81 15.18 3.21
CA HIS A 378 8.75 15.26 1.74
C HIS A 378 7.89 14.16 1.09
N SER A 379 7.32 13.24 1.87
CA SER A 379 6.49 12.15 1.37
C SER A 379 5.04 12.33 1.83
N PHE A 380 4.17 12.70 0.89
CA PHE A 380 2.74 12.80 1.13
C PHE A 380 2.11 11.43 1.42
N GLU A 381 2.53 10.38 0.72
CA GLU A 381 2.05 9.01 0.91
C GLU A 381 2.19 8.54 2.37
N GLN A 382 3.32 8.87 3.00
CA GLN A 382 3.54 8.56 4.41
C GLN A 382 2.58 9.31 5.32
N VAL A 383 2.35 10.61 5.06
CA VAL A 383 1.39 11.43 5.82
C VAL A 383 -0.02 10.87 5.66
N TYR A 384 -0.42 10.54 4.43
CA TYR A 384 -1.70 9.89 4.15
C TYR A 384 -1.85 8.59 4.94
N GLN A 385 -0.88 7.68 4.87
CA GLN A 385 -0.92 6.42 5.61
C GLN A 385 -1.02 6.63 7.14
N CYS A 386 -0.34 7.64 7.69
CA CYS A 386 -0.42 8.01 9.10
C CYS A 386 -1.83 8.50 9.50
N ILE A 387 -2.38 9.47 8.76
CA ILE A 387 -3.72 10.00 9.00
C ILE A 387 -4.74 8.86 8.94
N ARG A 388 -4.62 7.97 7.94
CA ARG A 388 -5.47 6.78 7.75
C ARG A 388 -5.27 5.69 8.80
N ARG A 389 -4.43 5.85 9.83
CA ARG A 389 -4.45 4.97 11.01
C ARG A 389 -5.56 5.33 12.00
N SER A 390 -5.87 6.63 12.09
CA SER A 390 -6.99 7.17 12.89
C SER A 390 -8.24 7.37 12.04
N LEU A 391 -8.09 7.99 10.87
CA LEU A 391 -9.18 8.28 9.94
C LEU A 391 -9.53 7.03 9.13
N ARG A 392 -10.42 6.20 9.67
CA ARG A 392 -10.92 4.97 9.05
C ARG A 392 -12.42 4.83 9.26
N PHE A 393 -13.10 4.10 8.37
CA PHE A 393 -14.53 3.78 8.49
C PHE A 393 -14.86 3.13 9.84
N GLY A 394 -15.90 3.62 10.51
CA GLY A 394 -16.29 3.19 11.85
C GLY A 394 -15.71 4.03 13.00
N ARG A 395 -14.84 5.00 12.71
CA ARG A 395 -14.44 6.00 13.71
C ARG A 395 -15.63 6.90 14.07
N VAL A 396 -15.81 7.13 15.37
CA VAL A 396 -16.76 8.12 15.90
C VAL A 396 -16.00 9.40 16.26
N GLY A 397 -16.43 10.53 15.68
CA GLY A 397 -15.85 11.85 15.92
C GLY A 397 -14.71 12.24 14.96
N PRO A 398 -14.41 13.56 14.87
CA PRO A 398 -13.44 14.10 13.93
C PRO A 398 -12.02 13.63 14.24
N VAL A 399 -11.13 13.74 13.26
CA VAL A 399 -9.68 13.58 13.44
C VAL A 399 -9.02 14.95 13.32
N ARG A 400 -8.23 15.32 14.32
CA ARG A 400 -7.43 16.53 14.34
C ARG A 400 -5.98 16.21 13.97
N CYS A 401 -5.44 16.93 12.99
CA CYS A 401 -4.07 16.81 12.51
C CYS A 401 -3.34 18.15 12.63
N ASP A 402 -2.42 18.26 13.59
CA ASP A 402 -1.62 19.46 13.78
C ASP A 402 -0.23 19.30 13.14
N ILE A 403 0.05 20.12 12.14
CA ILE A 403 1.32 20.13 11.42
C ILE A 403 2.17 21.27 11.98
N VAL A 404 3.28 20.95 12.63
CA VAL A 404 4.19 21.93 13.24
C VAL A 404 5.38 22.14 12.30
N ALA A 405 5.41 23.29 11.63
CA ALA A 405 6.40 23.62 10.60
C ALA A 405 7.13 24.92 10.95
N THR A 406 8.34 25.12 10.40
CA THR A 406 8.91 26.47 10.33
C THR A 406 8.43 27.22 9.09
N GLU A 407 8.70 28.52 8.99
CA GLU A 407 8.35 29.35 7.82
C GLU A 407 8.92 28.77 6.51
N GLY A 408 10.17 28.27 6.53
CA GLY A 408 10.79 27.63 5.37
C GLY A 408 10.13 26.32 4.94
N GLU A 409 9.53 25.60 5.89
CA GLU A 409 8.87 24.32 5.64
C GLU A 409 7.42 24.48 5.17
N ALA A 410 6.74 25.58 5.55
CA ALA A 410 5.39 25.87 5.10
C ALA A 410 5.29 25.95 3.56
N GLY A 411 6.30 26.53 2.90
CA GLY A 411 6.39 26.56 1.43
C GLY A 411 6.56 25.17 0.79
N VAL A 412 7.21 24.23 1.48
CA VAL A 412 7.36 22.84 1.03
C VAL A 412 6.01 22.11 1.14
N MET A 413 5.24 22.36 2.20
CA MET A 413 3.93 21.77 2.42
C MET A 413 2.91 22.20 1.35
N ALA A 414 2.87 23.49 0.98
CA ALA A 414 2.00 23.98 -0.09
C ALA A 414 2.28 23.29 -1.44
N ASN A 415 3.55 23.03 -1.75
CA ASN A 415 3.95 22.30 -2.95
C ASN A 415 3.58 20.80 -2.89
N LEU A 416 3.61 20.18 -1.70
CA LEU A 416 3.18 18.80 -1.49
C LEU A 416 1.67 18.65 -1.68
N GLN A 417 0.86 19.56 -1.12
CA GLN A 417 -0.59 19.55 -1.30
C GLN A 417 -1.00 19.69 -2.78
N LYS A 418 -0.30 20.53 -3.56
CA LYS A 418 -0.53 20.60 -5.02
C LYS A 418 -0.21 19.28 -5.73
N LYS A 419 0.83 18.56 -5.31
CA LYS A 419 1.18 17.24 -5.86
C LYS A 419 0.18 16.16 -5.46
N GLN A 420 -0.37 16.23 -4.25
CA GLN A 420 -1.42 15.33 -3.77
C GLN A 420 -2.65 15.39 -4.66
N ARG A 421 -3.19 16.58 -4.93
CA ARG A 421 -4.38 16.73 -5.79
C ARG A 421 -4.19 16.05 -7.15
N LYS A 422 -3.01 16.19 -7.75
CA LYS A 422 -2.66 15.51 -9.01
C LYS A 422 -2.56 13.99 -8.87
N ALA A 423 -2.08 13.48 -7.75
CA ALA A 423 -2.03 12.04 -7.49
C ALA A 423 -3.44 11.45 -7.28
N ASP A 424 -4.33 12.19 -6.61
CA ASP A 424 -5.73 11.81 -6.40
C ASP A 424 -6.53 11.80 -7.71
N GLU A 425 -6.36 12.81 -8.55
CA GLU A 425 -6.95 12.87 -9.90
C GLU A 425 -6.52 11.65 -10.74
N MET A 426 -5.24 11.29 -10.66
CA MET A 426 -4.72 10.18 -11.44
C MET A 426 -5.13 8.80 -10.89
N PHE A 427 -5.31 8.64 -9.58
CA PHE A 427 -5.89 7.39 -9.04
C PHE A 427 -7.34 7.24 -9.48
N THR A 428 -8.09 8.35 -9.50
CA THR A 428 -9.46 8.38 -10.05
C THR A 428 -9.45 7.95 -11.52
N ALA A 429 -8.49 8.46 -12.30
CA ALA A 429 -8.30 8.03 -13.69
C ALA A 429 -7.92 6.54 -13.80
N LEU A 430 -7.07 6.02 -12.92
CA LEU A 430 -6.73 4.59 -12.86
C LEU A 430 -7.98 3.74 -12.60
N VAL A 431 -8.79 4.08 -11.58
CA VAL A 431 -10.04 3.35 -11.29
C VAL A 431 -10.97 3.39 -12.49
N ALA A 432 -11.11 4.54 -13.14
CA ALA A 432 -11.91 4.68 -14.36
C ALA A 432 -11.39 3.81 -15.52
N GLU A 433 -10.08 3.78 -15.76
CA GLU A 433 -9.45 2.91 -16.76
C GLU A 433 -9.61 1.43 -16.41
N MET A 434 -9.54 1.08 -15.13
CA MET A 434 -9.77 -0.29 -14.67
C MET A 434 -11.22 -0.74 -14.91
N HIS A 435 -12.19 0.14 -14.62
CA HIS A 435 -13.60 -0.11 -14.93
C HIS A 435 -13.86 -0.19 -16.44
N SER A 436 -13.21 0.66 -17.23
CA SER A 436 -13.29 0.62 -18.69
C SER A 436 -12.76 -0.70 -19.24
N ALA A 437 -11.58 -1.14 -18.78
CA ALA A 437 -10.98 -2.41 -19.18
C ALA A 437 -11.85 -3.62 -18.80
N LEU A 438 -12.52 -3.57 -17.65
CA LEU A 438 -13.49 -4.58 -17.21
C LEU A 438 -14.72 -4.69 -18.13
N ARG A 439 -15.22 -3.56 -18.64
CA ARG A 439 -16.36 -3.55 -19.58
C ARG A 439 -15.99 -4.02 -20.99
N VAL A 440 -14.71 -3.96 -21.33
CA VAL A 440 -14.18 -4.58 -22.56
C VAL A 440 -13.95 -6.06 -22.28
N GLU A 441 -15.01 -6.79 -21.93
CA GLU A 441 -15.07 -8.19 -22.34
C GLU A 441 -14.95 -8.17 -23.86
N SER A 442 -13.84 -8.69 -24.36
CA SER A 442 -13.62 -8.83 -25.79
C SER A 442 -14.78 -9.66 -26.33
N PRO A 443 -15.76 -9.11 -27.09
CA PRO A 443 -16.61 -9.98 -27.86
C PRO A 443 -15.63 -10.75 -28.73
N ASP A 444 -15.65 -12.07 -28.64
CA ASP A 444 -14.73 -12.95 -29.35
C ASP A 444 -14.67 -12.50 -30.82
N ARG A 445 -13.65 -11.71 -31.20
CA ARG A 445 -13.61 -11.09 -32.55
C ARG A 445 -13.34 -12.14 -33.62
N HIS A 446 -13.21 -13.40 -33.21
CA HIS A 446 -13.03 -14.58 -34.03
C HIS A 446 -14.31 -15.44 -34.15
N VAL A 447 -15.50 -14.85 -34.02
CA VAL A 447 -16.77 -15.54 -34.37
C VAL A 447 -16.95 -15.68 -35.89
N LYS A 448 -16.22 -14.91 -36.72
CA LYS A 448 -16.24 -15.12 -38.17
C LYS A 448 -15.40 -16.35 -38.51
N GLU A 449 -16.04 -17.37 -39.08
CA GLU A 449 -15.33 -18.44 -39.77
C GLU A 449 -14.35 -17.85 -40.77
N ALA A 450 -13.13 -18.39 -40.82
CA ALA A 450 -12.15 -17.97 -41.81
C ALA A 450 -12.68 -18.42 -43.17
N GLU A 451 -13.17 -17.48 -43.97
CA GLU A 451 -13.53 -17.74 -45.36
C GLU A 451 -12.25 -18.11 -46.12
N LEU A 452 -12.15 -19.38 -46.52
CA LEU A 452 -11.09 -19.83 -47.39
C LEU A 452 -11.20 -19.08 -48.73
N PRO A 453 -10.12 -18.47 -49.22
CA PRO A 453 -10.12 -17.85 -50.53
C PRO A 453 -10.55 -18.86 -51.60
N LYS A 454 -11.41 -18.45 -52.55
CA LYS A 454 -11.98 -19.34 -53.57
C LYS A 454 -10.94 -20.15 -54.37
N TRP A 455 -9.72 -19.62 -54.52
CA TRP A 455 -8.61 -20.29 -55.21
C TRP A 455 -8.00 -21.48 -54.44
N LEU A 456 -8.26 -21.58 -53.14
CA LEU A 456 -7.84 -22.69 -52.28
C LEU A 456 -8.86 -23.84 -52.28
N LEU A 457 -10.11 -23.57 -52.72
CA LEU A 457 -11.19 -24.54 -52.86
C LEU A 457 -11.20 -25.22 -54.25
N SER A 458 -10.44 -24.70 -55.22
CA SER A 458 -10.31 -25.28 -56.56
C SER A 458 -8.99 -26.03 -56.74
N SER A 459 -8.80 -27.15 -56.06
CA SER A 459 -7.89 -28.20 -56.54
C SER A 459 -8.20 -29.54 -55.87
N LYS A 460 -9.10 -30.30 -56.50
CA LYS A 460 -9.08 -31.77 -56.64
C LYS A 460 -10.34 -32.21 -57.39
N SER A 461 -10.21 -32.32 -58.70
CA SER A 461 -10.89 -33.30 -59.54
C SER A 461 -9.82 -34.21 -60.10
#